data_AF-R7QZZ7-F1
#
_entry.id   AF-R7QZZ7-F1
#
_cell.length_a   1.000
_cell.length_b   1.000
_cell.length_c   1.000
_cell.angle_alpha   90.00
_cell.angle_beta   90.00
_cell.angle_gamma   90.00
#
_symmetry.space_group_name_H-M   'P 1'
#
loop_
_entity.id
_entity.type
_entity.pdbx_description
1 polymer ?
#
loop_
_entity_poly.entity_id
_entity_poly.type
_entity_poly.pdbx_seq_one_letter_code
_entity_poly.pdbx_strand_id
1 'polypeptide(L)' 'MNTYLIGVKKYFGGEYTFEIEAENKTDALIKARSGNAFIFCRDNVDDSTMRVIKKMNNGRK' A
#
# COMPACT_ATOMS: atom_id res chain seq x y z
N MET A 1 4.99 -16.30 1.85
CA MET A 1 4.21 -15.04 1.89
C MET A 1 4.94 -13.99 1.08
N ASN A 2 4.24 -13.11 0.36
CA ASN A 2 4.86 -12.08 -0.48
C ASN A 2 4.70 -10.70 0.18
N THR A 3 5.71 -9.85 0.07
CA THR A 3 5.60 -8.44 0.50
C THR A 3 5.37 -7.56 -0.72
N TYR A 4 4.45 -6.61 -0.62
CA TYR A 4 4.08 -5.68 -1.68
C TYR A 4 4.26 -4.26 -1.18
N LEU A 5 4.89 -3.41 -2.00
CA LEU A 5 4.92 -1.97 -1.76
C LEU A 5 3.66 -1.36 -2.38
N ILE A 6 2.83 -0.77 -1.54
CA ILE A 6 1.62 -0.05 -1.92
C ILE A 6 1.92 1.43 -1.96
N GLY A 7 1.44 2.11 -2.99
CA GLY A 7 1.47 3.56 -3.11
C GLY A 7 0.06 4.14 -3.09
N VAL A 8 -0.09 5.29 -2.46
CA VAL A 8 -1.32 6.10 -2.46
C VAL A 8 -0.95 7.57 -2.55
N LYS A 9 -1.65 8.36 -3.35
CA LYS A 9 -1.40 9.80 -3.44
C LYS A 9 -1.93 10.52 -2.20
N LYS A 10 -1.14 11.44 -1.67
CA LYS A 10 -1.62 12.47 -0.75
C LYS A 10 -2.32 13.55 -1.56
N TYR A 11 -3.42 14.10 -1.06
CA TYR A 11 -4.03 15.31 -1.64
C TYR A 11 -3.05 16.48 -1.64
N PHE A 12 -2.20 16.56 -0.62
CA PHE A 12 -1.15 17.57 -0.49
C PHE A 12 0.18 16.89 -0.12
N GLY A 13 1.14 16.87 -1.04
CA GLY A 13 2.51 16.43 -0.72
C GLY A 13 3.02 15.13 -1.35
N GLY A 14 2.46 14.70 -2.49
CA GLY A 14 3.06 13.63 -3.31
C GLY A 14 2.49 12.24 -3.08
N GLU A 15 3.32 11.20 -3.11
CA GLU A 15 2.91 9.79 -2.95
C GLU A 15 3.39 9.25 -1.61
N TYR A 16 2.50 8.63 -0.85
CA TYR A 16 2.80 7.88 0.36
C TYR A 16 2.92 6.39 0.02
N THR A 17 3.97 5.75 0.51
CA THR A 17 4.21 4.33 0.24
C THR A 17 4.38 3.53 1.53
N PHE A 18 3.82 2.33 1.57
CA PHE A 18 3.92 1.41 2.71
C PHE A 18 3.93 -0.04 2.24
N GLU A 19 4.44 -0.93 3.08
CA GLU A 19 4.57 -2.36 2.75
C GLU A 19 3.44 -3.18 3.37
N ILE A 20 2.97 -4.18 2.62
CA ILE A 20 1.99 -5.17 3.11
C ILE A 20 2.37 -6.58 2.72
N GLU A 21 2.19 -7.49 3.66
CA GLU A 21 2.29 -8.93 3.42
C GLU A 21 0.95 -9.51 2.96
N ALA A 22 0.97 -10.17 1.81
CA ALA A 22 -0.21 -10.76 1.20
C ALA A 22 0.15 -11.97 0.33
N GLU A 23 -0.85 -12.78 0.00
CA GLU A 23 -0.65 -13.93 -0.88
C GLU A 23 -0.45 -13.49 -2.33
N ASN A 24 -1.26 -12.52 -2.76
CA ASN A 24 -1.30 -12.02 -4.12
C ASN A 24 -1.58 -10.50 -4.14
N LYS A 25 -1.53 -9.88 -5.33
CA LYS A 25 -1.71 -8.43 -5.49
C LYS A 25 -3.10 -7.94 -5.05
N THR A 26 -4.14 -8.75 -5.28
CA THR A 26 -5.53 -8.41 -4.94
C THR A 26 -5.70 -8.39 -3.42
N ASP A 27 -5.22 -9.43 -2.75
CA ASP A 27 -5.22 -9.54 -1.28
C ASP A 27 -4.43 -8.37 -0.64
N ALA A 28 -3.31 -7.97 -1.24
CA ALA A 28 -2.52 -6.83 -0.76
C ALA A 28 -3.32 -5.52 -0.73
N LEU A 29 -4.11 -5.24 -1.79
CA LEU A 29 -4.93 -4.03 -1.86
C LEU A 29 -6.10 -4.05 -0.87
N ILE A 30 -6.73 -5.21 -0.70
CA ILE A 30 -7.81 -5.39 0.27
C ILE A 30 -7.29 -5.13 1.69
N LYS A 31 -6.16 -5.76 2.05
CA LYS A 31 -5.50 -5.55 3.35
C LYS A 31 -5.03 -4.11 3.53
N ALA A 32 -4.52 -3.48 2.47
CA ALA A 32 -4.09 -2.08 2.51
C ALA A 32 -5.24 -1.14 2.86
N ARG A 33 -6.39 -1.33 2.23
CA ARG A 33 -7.57 -0.50 2.47
C ARG A 33 -8.13 -0.72 3.87
N SER A 34 -8.25 -1.97 4.31
CA SER A 34 -8.85 -2.29 5.62
C SER A 34 -7.91 -2.04 6.80
N GLY A 35 -6.62 -2.35 6.67
CA GLY A 35 -5.64 -2.28 7.76
C GLY A 35 -5.08 -0.87 8.01
N ASN A 36 -5.11 0.01 7.00
CA ASN A 36 -4.55 1.35 7.11
C ASN A 36 -5.60 2.46 7.09
N ALA A 37 -6.86 2.17 7.45
CA ALA A 37 -7.95 3.15 7.58
C ALA A 37 -7.54 4.43 8.35
N PHE A 38 -6.67 4.29 9.35
CA PHE A 38 -6.15 5.41 10.13
C PHE A 38 -5.26 6.37 9.31
N ILE A 39 -4.45 5.84 8.39
CA ILE A 39 -3.62 6.66 7.48
C ILE A 39 -4.54 7.46 6.54
N PHE A 40 -5.64 6.85 6.07
CA PHE A 40 -6.61 7.54 5.22
C PHE A 40 -7.27 8.74 5.90
N CYS A 41 -7.61 8.62 7.18
CA CYS A 41 -8.22 9.72 7.93
C CYS A 41 -7.22 10.81 8.37
N ARG A 42 -5.95 10.46 8.63
CA ARG A 42 -4.97 11.40 9.21
C ARG A 42 -4.13 12.13 8.17
N ASP A 43 -3.76 11.46 7.08
CA ASP A 43 -2.73 11.94 6.14
C ASP A 43 -3.31 12.58 4.87
N ASN A 44 -4.63 12.83 4.82
CA ASN A 44 -5.31 13.38 3.64
C ASN A 44 -4.87 12.67 2.36
N VAL A 45 -5.06 11.35 2.31
CA VAL A 45 -4.73 10.53 1.13
C VAL A 45 -5.98 10.20 0.32
N ASP A 46 -5.80 10.09 -0.99
CA ASP A 46 -6.85 9.68 -1.92
C ASP A 46 -6.78 8.17 -2.14
N ASP A 47 -7.66 7.44 -1.47
CA ASP A 47 -7.70 5.97 -1.51
C ASP A 47 -8.05 5.41 -2.90
N SER A 48 -8.66 6.21 -3.78
CA SER A 48 -8.94 5.83 -5.16
C SER A 48 -7.68 5.65 -6.00
N THR A 49 -6.57 6.28 -5.58
CA THR A 49 -5.27 6.23 -6.27
C THR A 49 -4.38 5.08 -5.81
N MET A 50 -4.87 4.26 -4.87
CA MET A 50 -4.11 3.18 -4.25
C MET A 50 -3.74 2.11 -5.28
N ARG A 51 -2.45 1.76 -5.33
CA ARG A 51 -1.93 0.77 -6.28
C ARG A 51 -0.74 0.00 -5.72
N VAL A 52 -0.54 -1.21 -6.22
CA VAL A 52 0.70 -1.96 -6.01
C VAL A 52 1.79 -1.36 -6.89
N ILE A 53 2.83 -0.78 -6.28
CA ILE A 53 3.98 -0.24 -7.01
C ILE A 53 4.88 -1.39 -7.47
N LYS A 54 5.26 -2.28 -6.53
CA LYS A 54 6.08 -3.44 -6.84
C LYS A 54 5.89 -4.56 -5.82
N LYS A 55 6.13 -5.79 -6.26
CA LYS A 55 6.32 -6.92 -5.36
C LYS A 55 7.75 -6.85 -4.83
N MET A 56 7.90 -6.74 -3.51
CA MET A 56 9.19 -6.82 -2.84
C MET A 56 9.60 -8.29 -2.85
N ASN A 57 10.56 -8.65 -3.70
CA ASN A 57 11.22 -9.93 -3.56
C ASN A 57 12.13 -9.83 -2.35
N ASN A 58 11.81 -10.56 -1.28
CA ASN A 58 12.76 -10.90 -0.23
C ASN A 58 13.81 -11.85 -0.85
N GLY A 59 14.67 -11.27 -1.69
CA GLY A 59 15.79 -11.96 -2.29
C GLY A 59 16.78 -12.27 -1.18
N ARG A 60 16.89 -13.57 -0.88
CA ARG A 60 18.10 -14.25 -0.40
C ARG A 60 19.36 -13.41 -0.71
N LYS A 61 20.07 -13.00 0.33
CA LYS A 61 21.53 -12.88 0.25
C LYS A 61 22.12 -14.27 0.46
#